data_AF-A0A947YTV4-F1
#
_entry.id   AF-A0A947YTV4-F1
#
_cell.length_a   1.000
_cell.length_b   1.000
_cell.length_c   1.000
_cell.angle_alpha   90.00
_cell.angle_beta   90.00
_cell.angle_gamma   90.00
#
_symmetry.space_group_name_H-M   'P 1'
#
loop_
_entity.id
_entity.type
_entity.pdbx_description
1 polymer ?
#
loop_
_entity_poly.entity_id
_entity_poly.type
_entity_poly.pdbx_seq_one_letter_code
_entity_poly.pdbx_strand_id
1 'polypeptide(L)'
;MPGEMSCPACGAPVDSSHRFEDYINCPWCNTQSYVGDSTKAISAESGEDVHATLTDNFSRFHTGQRGYIRWNNDVSEWIITGNIMYEYDGGYWFEWYIDIGGQGYWLQEDEGVYILFIEVPIVDYSIVQMLHQLAKTENDELRVGKLLRPLYNDMGTWTMFEYGNAFVSSSEGSLPSPVRKGHKVIYIDGAGDGVRFSLEIDENGQSASLCKGWPLNYEQIQTEDEPNPKDTVGAF
;
A
#
# COMPACT_ATOMS: atom_id res chain seq x y z
N MET A 1 10.86 -24.23 -4.63
CA MET A 1 9.46 -24.70 -4.81
C MET A 1 8.60 -23.72 -4.03
N PRO A 2 7.49 -23.19 -4.58
CA PRO A 2 6.51 -22.49 -3.74
C PRO A 2 5.92 -23.58 -2.84
N GLY A 3 6.36 -23.62 -1.60
CA GLY A 3 6.08 -24.70 -0.67
C GLY A 3 5.41 -24.12 0.54
N GLU A 4 4.26 -24.66 0.90
CA GLU A 4 3.63 -24.42 2.20
C GLU A 4 4.70 -24.40 3.29
N MET A 5 4.83 -23.27 3.96
CA MET A 5 5.79 -23.09 5.06
C MET A 5 5.04 -23.10 6.40
N SER A 6 5.72 -23.44 7.48
CA SER A 6 5.15 -23.32 8.82
C SER A 6 5.52 -21.98 9.44
N CYS A 7 4.55 -21.31 10.05
CA CYS A 7 4.78 -20.11 10.84
C CYS A 7 5.76 -20.43 11.98
N PRO A 8 6.87 -19.69 12.13
CA PRO A 8 7.86 -19.95 13.18
C PRO A 8 7.34 -19.68 14.60
N ALA A 9 6.24 -18.93 14.76
CA ALA A 9 5.66 -18.63 16.06
C ALA A 9 4.62 -19.66 16.52
N CYS A 10 3.71 -20.10 15.65
CA CYS A 10 2.59 -20.99 16.03
C CYS A 10 2.59 -22.36 15.33
N GLY A 11 3.43 -22.55 14.32
CA GLY A 11 3.52 -23.80 13.54
C GLY A 11 2.44 -23.98 12.48
N ALA A 12 1.49 -23.05 12.33
CA ALA A 12 0.43 -23.14 11.33
C ALA A 12 0.96 -23.03 9.88
N PRO A 13 0.32 -23.67 8.90
CA PRO A 13 0.71 -23.54 7.50
C PRO A 13 0.47 -22.12 6.99
N VAL A 14 1.37 -21.64 6.14
CA VAL A 14 1.33 -20.33 5.52
C VAL A 14 1.72 -20.46 4.04
N ASP A 15 0.99 -19.78 3.16
CA ASP A 15 1.20 -19.80 1.71
C ASP A 15 2.29 -18.81 1.28
N SER A 16 3.44 -19.32 0.82
CA SER A 16 4.56 -18.51 0.32
C SER A 16 4.71 -18.57 -1.20
N SER A 17 3.61 -18.74 -1.94
CA SER A 17 3.65 -19.01 -3.38
C SER A 17 3.94 -17.79 -4.26
N HIS A 18 3.81 -16.58 -3.71
CA HIS A 18 4.00 -15.33 -4.45
C HIS A 18 5.48 -14.86 -4.39
N ARG A 19 5.98 -14.27 -5.49
CA ARG A 19 7.43 -14.14 -5.77
C ARG A 19 8.04 -12.79 -5.42
N PHE A 20 7.22 -11.80 -5.09
CA PHE A 20 7.66 -10.40 -4.85
C PHE A 20 7.29 -9.93 -3.45
N GLU A 21 6.87 -10.87 -2.59
CA GLU A 21 6.57 -10.70 -1.19
C GLU A 21 7.70 -11.28 -0.36
N ASP A 22 8.39 -10.38 0.34
CA ASP A 22 9.44 -10.75 1.26
C ASP A 22 8.87 -11.10 2.65
N TYR A 23 7.61 -10.73 2.92
CA TYR A 23 6.99 -10.83 4.24
C TYR A 23 5.58 -11.39 4.18
N ILE A 24 5.20 -12.16 5.20
CA ILE A 24 3.88 -12.74 5.32
C ILE A 24 3.32 -12.64 6.73
N ASN A 25 2.06 -12.21 6.85
CA ASN A 25 1.29 -12.22 8.08
C ASN A 25 0.57 -13.56 8.23
N CYS A 26 0.88 -14.32 9.28
CA CYS A 26 0.22 -15.60 9.52
C CYS A 26 -1.28 -15.38 9.84
N PRO A 27 -2.21 -16.02 9.11
CA PRO A 27 -3.65 -15.81 9.33
C PRO A 27 -4.16 -16.39 10.66
N TRP A 28 -3.33 -17.15 11.39
CA TRP A 28 -3.70 -17.82 12.64
C TRP A 28 -3.29 -17.05 13.89
N CYS A 29 -2.12 -16.41 13.85
CA CYS A 29 -1.56 -15.71 15.02
C CYS A 29 -1.06 -14.30 14.68
N ASN A 30 -1.28 -13.82 13.46
CA ASN A 30 -0.86 -12.51 12.95
C ASN A 30 0.64 -12.22 13.12
N THR A 31 1.47 -13.25 13.25
CA THR A 31 2.93 -13.09 13.28
C THR A 31 3.43 -12.82 11.87
N GLN A 32 4.11 -11.68 11.69
CA GLN A 32 4.80 -11.37 10.46
C GLN A 32 6.14 -12.12 10.37
N SER A 33 6.41 -12.76 9.23
CA SER A 33 7.61 -13.55 9.00
C SER A 33 8.28 -13.16 7.69
N TYR A 34 9.61 -13.13 7.67
CA TYR A 34 10.38 -12.98 6.44
C TYR A 34 10.45 -14.31 5.68
N VAL A 35 10.24 -14.26 4.36
CA VAL A 35 10.21 -15.40 3.43
C VAL A 35 11.45 -15.33 2.52
N GLY A 36 12.51 -16.04 2.91
CA GLY A 36 13.75 -16.19 2.12
C GLY A 36 14.35 -17.59 2.27
N ASP A 37 15.64 -17.79 1.95
CA ASP A 37 16.35 -19.09 2.03
C ASP A 37 16.23 -19.79 3.40
N SER A 38 15.99 -19.02 4.45
CA SER A 38 15.52 -19.50 5.75
C SER A 38 14.44 -18.55 6.25
N THR A 39 13.27 -19.09 6.59
CA THR A 39 12.18 -18.29 7.18
C THR A 39 12.55 -17.88 8.59
N LYS A 40 12.49 -16.58 8.87
CA LYS A 40 12.79 -16.04 10.19
C LYS A 40 11.61 -15.19 10.62
N ALA A 41 11.13 -15.40 11.84
CA ALA A 41 10.27 -14.41 12.47
C ALA A 41 11.05 -13.09 12.51
N ILE A 42 10.47 -12.02 11.98
CA ILE A 42 10.95 -10.70 12.39
C ILE A 42 10.52 -10.59 13.83
N SER A 43 11.49 -10.41 14.72
CA SER A 43 11.32 -10.49 16.16
C SER A 43 10.04 -9.80 16.61
N ALA A 44 9.15 -10.61 17.19
CA ALA A 44 8.21 -10.15 18.20
C ALA A 44 9.05 -9.51 19.30
N GLU A 45 9.25 -8.20 19.24
CA GLU A 45 9.54 -7.42 20.45
C GLU A 45 8.27 -7.49 21.30
N SER A 46 8.18 -8.61 22.03
CA SER A 46 7.40 -8.86 23.25
C SER A 46 6.16 -7.98 23.44
N GLY A 47 4.98 -8.55 23.18
CA GLY A 47 3.74 -8.00 23.71
C GLY A 47 2.56 -8.26 22.79
N GLU A 48 1.41 -8.55 23.39
CA GLU A 48 0.13 -8.89 22.78
C GLU A 48 -0.45 -7.77 21.86
N ASP A 49 0.30 -6.70 21.62
CA ASP A 49 -0.13 -5.44 20.98
C ASP A 49 0.42 -5.20 19.56
N VAL A 50 1.28 -6.09 19.02
CA VAL A 50 1.85 -5.93 17.67
C VAL A 50 0.93 -6.41 16.53
N HIS A 51 -0.22 -7.00 16.89
CA HIS A 51 -1.09 -7.66 15.92
C HIS A 51 -2.20 -6.74 15.43
N ALA A 52 -2.14 -6.54 14.13
CA ALA A 52 -2.94 -5.65 13.32
C ALA A 52 -4.30 -6.34 13.03
N THR A 53 -5.14 -6.53 14.05
CA THR A 53 -6.44 -7.22 13.94
C THR A 53 -7.38 -6.43 13.03
N LEU A 54 -7.99 -7.10 12.04
CA LEU A 54 -9.02 -6.53 11.16
C LEU A 54 -10.13 -5.86 11.99
N THR A 55 -10.32 -4.57 11.77
CA THR A 55 -11.53 -3.85 12.16
C THR A 55 -12.59 -4.07 11.06
N ASP A 56 -13.87 -3.88 11.34
CA ASP A 56 -14.93 -4.05 10.32
C ASP A 56 -14.59 -3.27 9.03
N ASN A 57 -14.24 -4.02 7.99
CA ASN A 57 -13.79 -3.48 6.71
C ASN A 57 -15.02 -3.24 5.81
N PHE A 58 -15.23 -1.99 5.40
CA PHE A 58 -16.29 -1.60 4.47
C PHE A 58 -15.87 -1.68 3.00
N SER A 59 -14.62 -2.07 2.74
CA SER A 59 -14.12 -2.31 1.39
C SER A 59 -14.80 -3.51 0.75
N ARG A 60 -14.94 -3.44 -0.57
CA ARG A 60 -15.29 -4.58 -1.44
C ARG A 60 -14.14 -5.57 -1.61
N PHE A 61 -12.94 -5.19 -1.17
CA PHE A 61 -11.71 -5.94 -1.31
C PHE A 61 -11.37 -6.76 -0.08
N HIS A 62 -10.73 -7.91 -0.31
CA HIS A 62 -10.15 -8.75 0.73
C HIS A 62 -8.93 -9.50 0.21
N THR A 63 -8.07 -9.95 1.12
CA THR A 63 -6.89 -10.73 0.74
C THR A 63 -7.27 -12.05 0.08
N GLY A 64 -6.50 -12.46 -0.93
CA GLY A 64 -6.76 -13.63 -1.76
C GLY A 64 -7.83 -13.41 -2.85
N GLN A 65 -8.51 -12.26 -2.86
CA GLN A 65 -9.49 -11.94 -3.90
C GLN A 65 -8.80 -11.76 -5.26
N ARG A 66 -9.52 -12.16 -6.30
CA ARG A 66 -9.06 -12.12 -7.68
C ARG A 66 -9.98 -11.27 -8.54
N GLY A 67 -9.48 -10.85 -9.69
CA GLY A 67 -10.27 -10.09 -10.62
C GLY A 67 -9.56 -9.68 -11.90
N TYR A 68 -10.17 -8.72 -12.57
CA TYR A 68 -9.64 -8.10 -13.79
C TYR A 68 -9.46 -6.60 -13.58
N ILE A 69 -8.36 -6.06 -14.11
CA ILE A 69 -8.05 -4.63 -14.05
C ILE A 69 -7.83 -4.10 -15.45
N ARG A 70 -8.47 -2.97 -15.78
CA ARG A 70 -8.31 -2.27 -17.05
C ARG A 70 -7.43 -1.04 -16.85
N TRP A 71 -6.19 -1.11 -17.31
CA TRP A 71 -5.20 -0.05 -17.16
C TRP A 71 -4.23 -0.06 -18.35
N ASN A 72 -3.74 1.12 -18.76
CA ASN A 72 -2.87 1.30 -19.93
C ASN A 72 -3.39 0.72 -21.26
N ASN A 73 -4.72 0.69 -21.45
CA ASN A 73 -5.42 0.06 -22.58
C ASN A 73 -5.36 -1.48 -22.61
N ASP A 74 -4.81 -2.11 -21.57
CA ASP A 74 -4.77 -3.55 -21.42
C ASP A 74 -5.78 -4.01 -20.36
N VAL A 75 -6.10 -5.30 -20.38
CA VAL A 75 -6.89 -5.97 -19.34
C VAL A 75 -6.03 -7.11 -18.79
N SER A 76 -5.76 -7.06 -17.49
CA SER A 76 -4.93 -8.03 -16.79
C SER A 76 -5.69 -8.67 -15.65
N GLU A 77 -5.37 -9.94 -15.37
CA GLU A 77 -5.79 -10.59 -14.13
C GLU A 77 -4.98 -10.03 -12.95
N TRP A 78 -5.62 -9.97 -11.79
CA TRP A 78 -4.96 -9.58 -10.55
C TRP A 78 -5.37 -10.49 -9.39
N ILE A 79 -4.53 -10.55 -8.35
CA ILE A 79 -4.86 -11.11 -7.04
C ILE A 79 -4.34 -10.18 -5.94
N ILE A 80 -5.17 -9.91 -4.92
CA ILE A 80 -4.72 -9.21 -3.71
C ILE A 80 -3.92 -10.20 -2.87
N THR A 81 -2.66 -9.88 -2.61
CA THR A 81 -1.78 -10.72 -1.80
C THR A 81 -1.63 -10.18 -0.39
N GLY A 82 -1.80 -8.88 -0.16
CA GLY A 82 -1.78 -8.28 1.17
C GLY A 82 -2.56 -6.97 1.29
N ASN A 83 -2.68 -6.47 2.51
CA ASN A 83 -3.34 -5.22 2.84
C ASN A 83 -2.63 -4.49 3.98
N ILE A 84 -2.65 -3.16 3.92
CA ILE A 84 -2.39 -2.27 5.04
C ILE A 84 -3.61 -1.35 5.20
N MET A 85 -4.08 -1.16 6.43
CA MET A 85 -5.08 -0.14 6.75
C MET A 85 -4.42 0.94 7.60
N TYR A 86 -4.52 2.17 7.13
CA TYR A 86 -4.07 3.34 7.87
C TYR A 86 -5.26 4.06 8.49
N GLU A 87 -5.04 4.65 9.66
CA GLU A 87 -5.99 5.47 10.39
C GLU A 87 -5.41 6.88 10.56
N TYR A 88 -6.24 7.89 10.28
CA TYR A 88 -5.92 9.30 10.43
C TYR A 88 -7.11 10.03 11.10
N ASP A 89 -6.96 11.32 11.41
CA ASP A 89 -7.97 12.07 12.17
C ASP A 89 -9.35 12.13 11.49
N GLY A 90 -9.39 11.99 10.16
CA GLY A 90 -10.62 12.04 9.36
C GLY A 90 -11.22 10.67 8.99
N GLY A 91 -10.51 9.56 9.20
CA GLY A 91 -10.99 8.24 8.79
C GLY A 91 -9.88 7.22 8.55
N TYR A 92 -10.08 6.40 7.53
CA TYR A 92 -9.19 5.29 7.17
C TYR A 92 -8.99 5.23 5.67
N TRP A 93 -7.81 4.82 5.23
CA TRP A 93 -7.61 4.34 3.87
C TRP A 93 -6.99 2.95 3.87
N PHE A 94 -7.16 2.26 2.76
CA PHE A 94 -6.59 0.94 2.53
C PHE A 94 -5.53 1.02 1.44
N GLU A 95 -4.46 0.27 1.63
CA GLU A 95 -3.49 -0.04 0.59
C GLU A 95 -3.49 -1.54 0.35
N TRP A 96 -4.03 -1.95 -0.79
CA TRP A 96 -4.09 -3.33 -1.22
C TRP A 96 -2.86 -3.65 -2.05
N TYR A 97 -2.05 -4.62 -1.62
CA TYR A 97 -0.94 -5.10 -2.43
C TYR A 97 -1.46 -6.14 -3.43
N ILE A 98 -1.29 -5.87 -4.73
CA ILE A 98 -1.83 -6.70 -5.80
C ILE A 98 -0.74 -7.24 -6.72
N ASP A 99 -0.87 -8.50 -7.10
CA ASP A 99 -0.11 -9.14 -8.17
C ASP A 99 -0.80 -8.87 -9.50
N ILE A 100 -0.08 -8.33 -10.49
CA ILE A 100 -0.50 -8.32 -11.88
C ILE A 100 0.60 -8.96 -12.72
N GLY A 101 0.37 -10.19 -13.18
CA GLY A 101 1.30 -10.89 -14.09
C GLY A 101 2.67 -11.20 -13.47
N GLY A 102 2.76 -11.35 -12.15
CA GLY A 102 3.98 -11.59 -11.39
C GLY A 102 4.70 -10.32 -10.92
N GLN A 103 4.06 -9.15 -11.04
CA GLN A 103 4.59 -7.86 -10.61
C GLN A 103 3.65 -7.26 -9.55
N GLY A 104 4.23 -6.81 -8.44
CA GLY A 104 3.49 -6.16 -7.36
C GLY A 104 3.17 -4.69 -7.65
N TYR A 105 1.98 -4.27 -7.23
CA TYR A 105 1.47 -2.90 -7.27
C TYR A 105 0.71 -2.59 -5.98
N TRP A 106 0.60 -1.31 -5.63
CA TRP A 106 -0.26 -0.85 -4.54
C TRP A 106 -1.55 -0.28 -5.12
N LEU A 107 -2.70 -0.81 -4.71
CA LEU A 107 -4.00 -0.23 -5.01
C LEU A 107 -4.50 0.48 -3.76
N GLN A 108 -4.41 1.81 -3.75
CA GLN A 108 -5.00 2.62 -2.70
C GLN A 108 -6.52 2.71 -2.89
N GLU A 109 -7.26 2.58 -1.80
CA GLU A 109 -8.68 2.86 -1.69
C GLU A 109 -8.90 3.86 -0.55
N ASP A 110 -9.43 5.03 -0.91
CA ASP A 110 -9.73 6.11 0.03
C ASP A 110 -11.04 6.81 -0.39
N GLU A 111 -12.06 6.74 0.46
CA GLU A 111 -13.40 7.31 0.20
C GLU A 111 -14.00 6.99 -1.19
N GLY A 112 -13.75 5.78 -1.71
CA GLY A 112 -14.21 5.35 -3.04
C GLY A 112 -13.37 5.87 -4.22
N VAL A 113 -12.26 6.54 -3.95
CA VAL A 113 -11.22 6.87 -4.92
C VAL A 113 -10.20 5.73 -4.94
N TYR A 114 -9.89 5.27 -6.16
CA TYR A 114 -8.94 4.21 -6.39
C TYR A 114 -7.74 4.71 -7.17
N ILE A 115 -6.53 4.41 -6.68
CA ILE A 115 -5.29 4.77 -7.37
C ILE A 115 -4.37 3.56 -7.38
N LEU A 116 -3.95 3.17 -8.59
CA LEU A 116 -2.92 2.15 -8.76
C LEU A 116 -1.54 2.82 -8.75
N PHE A 117 -0.70 2.43 -7.81
CA PHE A 117 0.63 2.97 -7.58
C PHE A 117 1.72 1.95 -7.88
N ILE A 118 2.86 2.49 -8.32
CA ILE A 118 4.16 1.85 -8.26
C ILE A 118 5.08 2.66 -7.35
N GLU A 119 5.93 1.98 -6.59
CA GLU A 119 7.00 2.64 -5.86
C GLU A 119 8.09 3.11 -6.84
N VAL A 120 8.59 4.33 -6.62
CA VAL A 120 9.66 4.96 -7.42
C VAL A 120 10.79 5.43 -6.52
N PRO A 121 12.05 5.42 -6.99
CA PRO A 121 13.18 5.78 -6.14
C PRO A 121 13.18 7.27 -5.80
N ILE A 122 13.41 7.58 -4.53
CA ILE A 122 13.69 8.94 -4.07
C ILE A 122 15.15 9.27 -4.35
N VAL A 123 15.40 10.28 -5.18
CA VAL A 123 16.76 10.70 -5.57
C VAL A 123 17.30 11.86 -4.73
N ASP A 124 16.43 12.55 -3.98
CA ASP A 124 16.80 13.67 -3.10
C ASP A 124 16.11 13.59 -1.73
N TYR A 125 16.77 12.90 -0.79
CA TYR A 125 16.31 12.78 0.58
C TYR A 125 16.39 14.09 1.38
N SER A 126 17.10 15.12 0.90
CA SER A 126 17.13 16.42 1.61
C SER A 126 15.77 17.12 1.57
N ILE A 127 15.00 16.90 0.51
CA ILE A 127 13.63 17.40 0.39
C ILE A 127 12.70 16.64 1.35
N VAL A 128 12.85 15.32 1.47
CA VAL A 128 12.11 14.50 2.44
C VAL A 128 12.33 15.02 3.86
N GLN A 129 13.59 15.24 4.25
CA GLN A 129 13.94 15.79 5.56
C GLN A 129 13.35 17.19 5.78
N MET A 130 13.37 18.05 4.75
CA MET A 130 12.76 19.37 4.83
C MET A 130 11.24 19.28 5.06
N LEU A 131 10.54 18.44 4.30
CA LEU A 131 9.09 18.25 4.42
C LEU A 131 8.72 17.69 5.80
N HIS A 132 9.49 16.73 6.30
CA HIS A 132 9.34 16.19 7.65
C HIS A 132 9.48 17.26 8.73
N GLN A 133 10.50 18.13 8.64
CA GLN A 133 10.67 19.22 9.60
C GLN A 133 9.52 20.23 9.53
N LEU A 134 9.08 20.57 8.32
CA LEU A 134 7.95 21.48 8.13
C LEU A 134 6.66 20.90 8.72
N ALA A 135 6.39 19.61 8.51
CA ALA A 135 5.20 18.92 9.04
C ALA A 135 5.13 18.88 10.57
N LYS A 136 6.28 18.98 11.26
CA LYS A 136 6.37 19.05 12.72
C LYS A 136 6.18 20.44 13.30
N THR A 137 6.05 21.45 12.46
CA THR A 137 5.90 22.85 12.88
C THR A 137 4.51 23.36 12.47
N GLU A 138 3.92 24.25 13.27
CA GLU A 138 2.76 25.05 12.83
C GLU A 138 3.23 26.07 11.78
N ASN A 139 3.54 25.60 10.57
CA ASN A 139 4.17 26.38 9.52
C ASN A 139 3.31 26.40 8.25
N ASP A 140 2.87 27.61 7.88
CA ASP A 140 2.07 27.89 6.68
C ASP A 140 2.77 27.57 5.35
N GLU A 141 4.06 27.23 5.38
CA GLU A 141 4.80 26.75 4.23
C GLU A 141 4.41 25.33 3.83
N LEU A 142 3.90 24.47 4.72
CA LEU A 142 3.35 23.17 4.32
C LEU A 142 1.82 23.31 4.22
N ARG A 143 1.35 23.58 3.00
CA ARG A 143 -0.08 23.79 2.73
C ARG A 143 -0.49 23.27 1.38
N VAL A 144 -1.74 22.81 1.31
CA VAL A 144 -2.42 22.43 0.07
C VAL A 144 -2.25 23.52 -0.99
N GLY A 145 -2.03 23.10 -2.23
CA GLY A 145 -1.74 23.95 -3.38
C GLY A 145 -0.27 24.34 -3.54
N LYS A 146 0.62 23.94 -2.62
CA LYS A 146 2.06 24.19 -2.77
C LYS A 146 2.64 23.35 -3.92
N LEU A 147 3.45 24.01 -4.74
CA LEU A 147 4.31 23.33 -5.72
C LEU A 147 5.55 22.77 -5.02
N LEU A 148 5.71 21.47 -5.13
CA LEU A 148 6.85 20.72 -4.64
C LEU A 148 7.80 20.41 -5.81
N ARG A 149 9.09 20.37 -5.49
CA ARG A 149 10.13 20.01 -6.45
C ARG A 149 10.11 18.49 -6.72
N PRO A 150 10.64 18.06 -7.87
CA PRO A 150 10.85 16.66 -8.19
C PRO A 150 11.57 15.89 -7.07
N LEU A 151 11.07 14.71 -6.73
CA LEU A 151 11.69 13.76 -5.80
C LEU A 151 12.28 12.53 -6.51
N TYR A 152 11.99 12.34 -7.79
CA TYR A 152 12.56 11.32 -8.68
C TYR A 152 12.89 11.92 -10.05
N ASN A 153 13.80 11.29 -10.82
CA ASN A 153 14.38 11.89 -12.03
C ASN A 153 13.36 12.24 -13.13
N ASP A 154 12.31 11.43 -13.28
CA ASP A 154 11.29 11.60 -14.32
C ASP A 154 10.01 12.27 -13.77
N MET A 155 10.16 13.09 -12.72
CA MET A 155 9.09 13.86 -12.08
C MET A 155 9.20 15.32 -12.50
N GLY A 156 8.11 15.92 -12.95
CA GLY A 156 7.97 17.37 -12.96
C GLY A 156 7.72 17.92 -11.55
N THR A 157 7.50 19.23 -11.46
CA THR A 157 6.92 19.79 -10.24
C THR A 157 5.52 19.25 -10.03
N TRP A 158 5.15 19.02 -8.79
CA TRP A 158 3.85 18.47 -8.44
C TRP A 158 3.17 19.37 -7.40
N THR A 159 1.84 19.40 -7.42
CA THR A 159 1.05 20.19 -6.50
C THR A 159 0.54 19.29 -5.38
N MET A 160 0.82 19.68 -4.14
CA MET A 160 0.28 19.00 -2.96
C MET A 160 -1.20 19.29 -2.82
N PHE A 161 -2.02 18.26 -2.64
CA PHE A 161 -3.46 18.37 -2.42
C PHE A 161 -3.86 18.00 -1.00
N GLU A 162 -3.07 17.14 -0.38
CA GLU A 162 -3.31 16.69 0.97
C GLU A 162 -1.99 16.42 1.68
N TYR A 163 -1.98 16.64 2.99
CA TYR A 163 -0.97 16.09 3.86
C TYR A 163 -1.55 15.90 5.26
N GLY A 164 -1.03 14.95 5.99
CA GLY A 164 -1.50 14.68 7.34
C GLY A 164 -0.60 13.69 8.07
N ASN A 165 -1.08 13.26 9.23
CA ASN A 165 -0.46 12.19 10.00
C ASN A 165 -1.42 11.01 10.03
N ALA A 166 -0.88 9.81 9.90
CA ALA A 166 -1.63 8.58 10.05
C ALA A 166 -0.79 7.53 10.77
N PHE A 167 -1.41 6.42 11.11
CA PHE A 167 -0.71 5.25 11.61
C PHE A 167 -1.30 3.96 11.06
N VAL A 168 -0.45 2.94 10.98
CA VAL A 168 -0.87 1.59 10.59
C VAL A 168 -1.79 1.02 11.67
N SER A 169 -3.07 0.86 11.35
CA SER A 169 -4.08 0.30 12.25
C SER A 169 -4.17 -1.22 12.12
N SER A 170 -4.19 -1.74 10.88
CA SER A 170 -4.14 -3.18 10.59
C SER A 170 -3.26 -3.52 9.38
N SER A 171 -2.87 -4.79 9.23
CA SER A 171 -2.22 -5.33 8.05
C SER A 171 -2.46 -6.85 7.92
N GLU A 172 -2.57 -7.34 6.70
CA GLU A 172 -2.89 -8.74 6.39
C GLU A 172 -2.12 -9.23 5.16
N GLY A 173 -1.94 -10.56 5.07
CA GLY A 173 -1.42 -11.21 3.88
C GLY A 173 0.08 -11.06 3.69
N SER A 174 0.49 -11.12 2.44
CA SER A 174 1.87 -11.09 1.98
C SER A 174 2.20 -9.70 1.42
N LEU A 175 3.31 -9.12 1.87
CA LEU A 175 3.69 -7.73 1.63
C LEU A 175 5.16 -7.64 1.20
N PRO A 176 5.56 -6.60 0.44
CA PRO A 176 6.93 -6.45 -0.03
C PRO A 176 7.90 -5.94 1.05
N SER A 177 7.37 -5.38 2.15
CA SER A 177 8.13 -4.80 3.24
C SER A 177 7.49 -5.15 4.59
N PRO A 178 8.26 -5.09 5.70
CA PRO A 178 7.70 -5.38 7.00
C PRO A 178 6.79 -4.23 7.47
N VAL A 179 5.70 -4.57 8.16
CA VAL A 179 4.67 -3.62 8.58
C VAL A 179 4.44 -3.77 10.07
N ARG A 180 4.52 -2.66 10.81
CA ARG A 180 4.34 -2.63 12.25
C ARG A 180 3.06 -1.87 12.58
N LYS A 181 2.16 -2.51 13.35
CA LYS A 181 0.99 -1.81 13.91
C LYS A 181 1.45 -0.61 14.75
N GLY A 182 0.72 0.50 14.63
CA GLY A 182 1.01 1.76 15.31
C GLY A 182 2.19 2.53 14.70
N HIS A 183 2.83 2.03 13.63
CA HIS A 183 3.83 2.80 12.90
C HIS A 183 3.20 4.05 12.33
N LYS A 184 3.79 5.21 12.63
CA LYS A 184 3.26 6.53 12.23
C LYS A 184 3.95 7.03 10.98
N VAL A 185 3.16 7.61 10.11
CA VAL A 185 3.61 8.23 8.86
C VAL A 185 3.08 9.64 8.73
N ILE A 186 3.88 10.52 8.12
CA ILE A 186 3.41 11.76 7.52
C ILE A 186 3.17 11.45 6.05
N TYR A 187 1.93 11.53 5.61
CA TYR A 187 1.58 11.34 4.20
C TYR A 187 1.47 12.69 3.50
N ILE A 188 1.88 12.74 2.24
CA ILE A 188 1.78 13.90 1.36
C ILE A 188 1.32 13.41 -0.02
N ASP A 189 0.12 13.80 -0.40
CA ASP A 189 -0.47 13.45 -1.69
C ASP A 189 -0.54 14.64 -2.63
N GLY A 190 -0.38 14.35 -3.91
CA GLY A 190 -0.44 15.38 -4.93
C GLY A 190 -0.52 14.85 -6.35
N ALA A 191 -0.37 15.75 -7.31
CA ALA A 191 -0.30 15.40 -8.72
C ALA A 191 0.62 16.32 -9.51
N GLY A 192 1.20 15.77 -10.56
CA GLY A 192 2.02 16.48 -11.56
C GLY A 192 2.04 15.65 -12.84
N ASP A 193 2.18 16.30 -13.99
CA ASP A 193 2.31 15.62 -15.30
C ASP A 193 1.21 14.57 -15.60
N GLY A 194 -0.01 14.79 -15.10
CA GLY A 194 -1.16 13.91 -15.31
C GLY A 194 -1.17 12.63 -14.48
N VAL A 195 -0.27 12.48 -13.50
CA VAL A 195 -0.21 11.33 -12.57
C VAL A 195 -0.34 11.78 -11.12
N ARG A 196 -0.68 10.83 -10.25
CA ARG A 196 -0.73 11.01 -8.78
C ARG A 196 0.62 10.68 -8.16
N PHE A 197 0.91 11.34 -7.06
CA PHE A 197 2.05 11.02 -6.20
C PHE A 197 1.59 10.91 -4.77
N SER A 198 2.07 9.89 -4.08
CA SER A 198 1.92 9.71 -2.65
C SER A 198 3.31 9.55 -2.05
N LEU A 199 3.62 10.36 -1.05
CA LEU A 199 4.87 10.31 -0.29
C LEU A 199 4.54 10.01 1.16
N GLU A 200 5.06 8.91 1.67
CA GLU A 200 4.92 8.51 3.07
C GLU A 200 6.27 8.61 3.75
N ILE A 201 6.38 9.48 4.76
CA ILE A 201 7.61 9.70 5.52
C ILE A 201 7.42 9.11 6.92
N ASP A 202 8.37 8.31 7.39
CA ASP A 202 8.28 7.77 8.76
C ASP A 202 8.36 8.90 9.81
N GLU A 203 7.84 8.63 11.02
CA GLU A 203 7.80 9.60 12.12
C GLU A 203 9.15 10.26 12.45
N ASN A 204 10.27 9.58 12.20
CA ASN A 204 11.62 10.07 12.47
C ASN A 204 12.29 10.68 11.23
N GLY A 205 11.69 10.56 10.04
CA GLY A 205 12.17 11.13 8.79
C GLY A 205 13.45 10.47 8.28
N GLN A 206 13.71 9.22 8.70
CA GLN A 206 14.88 8.42 8.32
C GLN A 206 14.66 7.62 7.03
N SER A 207 13.41 7.37 6.68
CA SER A 207 12.93 6.59 5.55
C SER A 207 11.66 7.23 4.99
N ALA A 208 11.46 7.06 3.69
CA ALA A 208 10.23 7.42 3.03
C ALA A 208 9.99 6.50 1.85
N SER A 209 8.72 6.27 1.52
CA SER A 209 8.32 5.66 0.26
C SER A 209 7.67 6.72 -0.63
N LEU A 210 8.01 6.71 -1.91
CA LEU A 210 7.40 7.58 -2.90
C LEU A 210 6.75 6.72 -3.98
N CYS A 211 5.47 6.94 -4.18
CA CYS A 211 4.66 6.22 -5.12
C CYS A 211 4.21 7.14 -6.26
N LYS A 212 4.25 6.63 -7.48
CA LYS A 212 3.67 7.26 -8.69
C LYS A 212 2.46 6.44 -9.12
N GLY A 213 1.32 7.09 -9.34
CA GLY A 213 0.06 6.38 -9.54
C GLY A 213 -0.88 6.93 -10.59
N TRP A 214 -1.83 6.08 -10.96
CA TRP A 214 -2.85 6.32 -11.97
C TRP A 214 -4.23 6.13 -11.33
N PRO A 215 -5.07 7.17 -11.32
CA PRO A 215 -6.45 7.04 -10.87
C PRO A 215 -7.20 6.00 -11.72
N LEU A 216 -8.01 5.19 -11.05
CA LEU A 216 -8.89 4.20 -11.67
C LEU A 216 -10.33 4.51 -11.29
N ASN A 217 -11.23 4.32 -12.26
CA ASN A 217 -12.66 4.30 -11.98
C ASN A 217 -13.05 2.94 -11.39
N TYR A 218 -14.16 2.89 -10.65
CA TYR A 218 -14.69 1.67 -10.05
C TYR A 218 -14.81 0.53 -11.07
N GLU A 219 -15.31 0.81 -12.27
CA GLU A 219 -15.54 -0.19 -13.33
C GLU A 219 -14.24 -0.69 -13.99
N GLN A 220 -13.11 -0.03 -13.73
CA GLN A 220 -11.80 -0.51 -14.17
C GLN A 220 -11.23 -1.58 -13.25
N ILE A 221 -11.79 -1.75 -12.06
CA ILE A 221 -11.35 -2.74 -11.06
C ILE A 221 -12.52 -3.67 -10.79
N GLN A 222 -12.47 -4.82 -11.42
CA GLN A 222 -13.50 -5.84 -11.29
C GLN A 222 -13.01 -6.97 -10.41
N THR A 223 -13.89 -7.47 -9.56
CA THR A 223 -13.71 -8.70 -8.78
C THR A 223 -14.35 -9.90 -9.48
N GLU A 224 -13.82 -11.12 -9.31
CA GLU A 224 -14.41 -12.33 -9.90
C GLU A 224 -15.86 -12.58 -9.45
N ASP A 225 -16.24 -12.06 -8.29
CA ASP A 225 -17.61 -12.11 -7.77
C ASP A 225 -18.58 -11.15 -8.50
N GLU A 226 -18.07 -10.27 -9.37
CA GLU A 226 -18.83 -9.35 -10.21
C GLU A 226 -18.94 -9.84 -11.68
N PRO A 227 -20.05 -9.60 -12.39
CA PRO A 227 -20.25 -10.10 -13.75
C PRO A 227 -19.15 -9.67 -14.74
N ASN A 228 -18.59 -10.61 -15.51
CA ASN A 228 -17.52 -10.35 -16.49
C ASN A 228 -17.95 -9.26 -17.52
N PRO A 229 -17.14 -8.23 -17.84
CA PRO A 229 -17.52 -7.17 -18.75
C PRO A 229 -17.53 -7.67 -20.20
N LYS A 230 -16.85 -8.79 -20.47
CA LYS A 230 -16.93 -9.53 -21.74
C LYS A 230 -18.22 -10.33 -21.85
N ASP A 231 -18.89 -10.64 -20.75
CA ASP A 231 -20.23 -11.25 -20.76
C ASP A 231 -21.34 -10.21 -20.90
N THR A 232 -21.02 -8.91 -20.72
CA THR A 232 -21.93 -7.78 -20.96
C THR A 232 -21.81 -7.16 -22.36
N VAL A 233 -21.33 -7.90 -23.36
CA VAL A 233 -21.42 -7.45 -24.77
C VAL A 233 -22.89 -7.44 -25.19
N GLY A 234 -23.54 -6.30 -24.99
CA GLY A 234 -24.97 -6.13 -25.28
C GLY A 234 -25.68 -4.92 -24.65
N ALA A 235 -24.99 -4.04 -23.90
CA ALA A 235 -25.61 -2.79 -23.45
C ALA A 235 -24.62 -1.61 -23.57
N PHE A 236 -25.08 -0.61 -24.34
CA PHE A 236 -24.48 0.67 -24.73
C PHE A 236 -23.54 0.65 -25.95
#